data_AF-A0A8J5UWN1-F1
#
_entry.id   AF-A0A8J5UWN1-F1
#
_cell.length_a   1.000
_cell.length_b   1.000
_cell.length_c   1.000
_cell.angle_alpha   90.00
_cell.angle_beta   90.00
_cell.angle_gamma   90.00
#
_symmetry.space_group_name_H-M   'P 1'
#
loop_
_entity.id
_entity.type
_entity.pdbx_description
1 polymer ?
#
loop_
_entity_poly.entity_id
_entity_poly.type
_entity_poly.pdbx_seq_one_letter_code
_entity_poly.pdbx_strand_id
1 'polypeptide(L)'
;NKPKTFAFDHCFFSLDPGGENFASQNVVFDALGRDILDNAFQGYNACIFAYGQTGSGKSYTMMGSGDNKGIIPRLCDNLFDMIAKQQSSELTYKVEVSYMEIYNEKVHDLLDPKPNKQSLKVREHNVLGPYVDGLSQLAVTSYQVAALFMSV
;
A
#
# COMPACT_ATOMS: atom_id res chain seq x y z
N ASN A 1 -30.14 -10.48 -23.28
CA ASN A 1 -29.06 -9.65 -22.71
C ASN A 1 -28.15 -9.16 -23.83
N LYS A 2 -27.95 -7.84 -23.95
CA LYS A 2 -26.97 -7.26 -24.88
C LYS A 2 -25.60 -7.14 -24.18
N PRO A 3 -24.48 -7.41 -24.86
CA PRO A 3 -23.15 -7.15 -24.32
C PRO A 3 -22.98 -5.69 -23.89
N LYS A 4 -22.25 -5.47 -22.79
CA LYS A 4 -21.86 -4.13 -22.33
C LYS A 4 -20.33 -4.01 -22.42
N THR A 5 -19.85 -2.89 -22.93
CA THR A 5 -18.42 -2.60 -23.11
C THR A 5 -18.01 -1.45 -22.21
N PHE A 6 -16.83 -1.56 -21.60
CA PHE A 6 -16.22 -0.55 -20.74
C PHE A 6 -14.79 -0.33 -21.19
N ALA A 7 -14.26 0.87 -20.92
CA ALA A 7 -12.87 1.24 -21.18
C ALA A 7 -12.25 1.79 -19.89
N PHE A 8 -10.97 1.49 -19.70
CA PHE A 8 -10.17 1.88 -18.55
C PHE A 8 -8.77 2.22 -19.04
N ASP A 9 -7.99 2.92 -18.23
CA ASP A 9 -6.57 3.20 -18.54
C ASP A 9 -5.77 1.90 -18.67
N HIS A 10 -6.06 0.93 -17.80
CA HIS A 10 -5.50 -0.41 -17.83
C HIS A 10 -6.55 -1.50 -17.55
N CYS A 11 -6.43 -2.62 -18.27
CA CYS A 11 -7.23 -3.83 -18.05
C CYS A 11 -6.27 -5.02 -17.82
N PHE A 12 -6.13 -5.45 -16.57
CA PHE A 12 -5.26 -6.58 -16.22
C PHE A 12 -6.02 -7.90 -16.28
N PHE A 13 -5.64 -8.80 -17.19
CA PHE A 13 -6.20 -10.14 -17.29
C PHE A 13 -5.36 -11.12 -16.46
N SER A 14 -5.78 -11.42 -15.23
CA SER A 14 -4.99 -12.23 -14.27
C SER A 14 -5.61 -13.60 -13.97
N LEU A 15 -6.36 -14.18 -14.91
CA LEU A 15 -7.08 -15.44 -14.69
C LEU A 15 -6.24 -16.69 -14.96
N ASP A 16 -5.50 -16.70 -16.07
CA ASP A 16 -4.76 -17.88 -16.55
C ASP A 16 -3.26 -17.56 -16.63
N PRO A 17 -2.45 -18.06 -15.67
CA PRO A 17 -0.99 -17.85 -15.66
C PRO A 17 -0.26 -18.36 -16.92
N GLY A 18 -0.85 -19.28 -17.68
CA GLY A 18 -0.27 -19.79 -18.93
C GLY A 18 -0.70 -19.01 -20.18
N GLY A 19 -1.63 -18.06 -20.05
CA GLY A 19 -2.16 -17.30 -21.18
C GLY A 19 -1.23 -16.17 -21.62
N GLU A 20 -1.23 -15.87 -22.92
CA GLU A 20 -0.34 -14.85 -23.53
C GLU A 20 -0.54 -13.44 -22.93
N ASN A 21 -1.75 -13.12 -22.47
CA ASN A 21 -2.11 -11.81 -21.92
C ASN A 21 -2.17 -11.80 -20.38
N PHE A 22 -1.51 -12.76 -19.71
CA PHE A 22 -1.56 -12.84 -18.26
C PHE A 22 -0.83 -11.66 -17.59
N ALA A 23 -1.59 -10.86 -16.84
CA ALA A 23 -1.05 -9.80 -16.01
C ALA A 23 -0.68 -10.34 -14.62
N SER A 24 0.62 -10.61 -14.42
CA SER A 24 1.16 -11.00 -13.12
C SER A 24 1.23 -9.83 -12.14
N GLN A 25 1.52 -10.11 -10.86
CA GLN A 25 1.76 -9.08 -9.84
C GLN A 25 2.89 -8.10 -10.23
N ASN A 26 3.90 -8.58 -10.98
CA ASN A 26 4.96 -7.71 -11.52
C ASN A 26 4.38 -6.74 -12.53
N VAL A 27 3.56 -7.21 -13.47
CA VAL A 27 2.94 -6.38 -14.52
C VAL A 27 2.06 -5.30 -13.89
N VAL A 28 1.24 -5.67 -12.89
CA VAL A 28 0.40 -4.70 -12.17
C VAL A 28 1.24 -3.67 -11.43
N PHE A 29 2.31 -4.08 -10.75
CA PHE A 29 3.20 -3.16 -10.05
C PHE A 29 3.96 -2.24 -11.00
N ASP A 30 4.45 -2.75 -12.12
CA ASP A 30 5.17 -1.96 -13.12
C ASP A 30 4.26 -0.90 -13.75
N ALA A 31 2.97 -1.21 -13.94
CA ALA A 31 2.00 -0.29 -14.53
C ALA A 31 1.46 0.76 -13.55
N LEU A 32 1.40 0.48 -12.24
CA LEU A 32 0.77 1.36 -11.25
C LEU A 32 1.71 1.80 -10.12
N GLY A 33 2.50 0.88 -9.58
CA GLY A 33 3.30 1.10 -8.38
C GLY A 33 4.52 1.99 -8.60
N ARG A 34 5.14 1.94 -9.79
CA ARG A 34 6.31 2.77 -10.14
C ARG A 34 5.97 4.26 -10.12
N ASP A 35 4.91 4.64 -10.81
CA ASP A 35 4.48 6.05 -10.89
C ASP A 35 4.14 6.63 -9.51
N ILE A 36 3.53 5.83 -8.63
CA ILE A 36 3.23 6.23 -7.25
C ILE A 36 4.52 6.46 -6.45
N LEU A 37 5.53 5.61 -6.64
CA LEU A 37 6.81 5.76 -5.98
C LEU A 37 7.54 7.01 -6.50
N ASP A 38 7.59 7.21 -7.81
CA ASP A 38 8.22 8.38 -8.42
C ASP A 38 7.55 9.68 -7.97
N ASN A 39 6.23 9.70 -7.85
CA ASN A 39 5.47 10.83 -7.30
C ASN A 39 5.84 11.08 -5.83
N ALA A 40 5.99 10.04 -5.01
CA ALA A 40 6.39 10.17 -3.61
C ALA A 40 7.80 10.77 -3.47
N PHE A 41 8.76 10.36 -4.31
CA PHE A 41 10.12 10.93 -4.31
C PHE A 41 10.16 12.38 -4.80
N GLN A 42 9.18 12.80 -5.61
CA GLN A 42 9.00 14.21 -6.01
C GLN A 42 8.28 15.06 -4.94
N GLY A 43 7.90 14.46 -3.81
CA GLY A 43 7.24 15.15 -2.70
C GLY A 43 5.72 15.26 -2.85
N TYR A 44 5.10 14.46 -3.72
CA TYR A 44 3.66 14.40 -3.87
C TYR A 44 3.03 13.33 -2.99
N ASN A 45 1.81 13.60 -2.51
CA ASN A 45 0.96 12.60 -1.89
C ASN A 45 0.34 11.71 -2.96
N ALA A 46 0.45 10.39 -2.79
CA ALA A 46 -0.07 9.41 -3.73
C ALA A 46 -0.95 8.38 -3.01
N CYS A 47 -1.95 7.82 -3.69
CA CYS A 47 -2.89 6.87 -3.11
C CYS A 47 -3.31 5.80 -4.12
N ILE A 48 -3.29 4.53 -3.70
CA ILE A 48 -3.89 3.41 -4.41
C ILE A 48 -4.94 2.79 -3.50
N PHE A 49 -6.15 2.60 -4.02
CA PHE A 49 -7.22 1.86 -3.34
C PHE A 49 -7.70 0.70 -4.21
N ALA A 50 -7.91 -0.47 -3.59
CA ALA A 50 -8.49 -1.63 -4.25
C ALA A 50 -9.99 -1.72 -3.95
N TYR A 51 -10.83 -1.76 -4.98
CA TYR A 51 -12.28 -1.82 -4.86
C TYR A 51 -12.87 -3.03 -5.59
N GLY A 52 -13.91 -3.64 -5.02
CA GLY A 52 -14.59 -4.80 -5.59
C GLY A 52 -15.27 -5.66 -4.52
N GLN A 53 -16.07 -6.64 -4.97
CA GLN A 53 -16.77 -7.56 -4.07
C GLN A 53 -15.81 -8.44 -3.24
N THR A 54 -16.29 -9.03 -2.14
CA THR A 54 -15.52 -10.04 -1.39
C THR A 54 -15.10 -11.20 -2.32
N GLY A 55 -13.85 -11.63 -2.20
CA GLY A 55 -13.26 -12.65 -3.07
C GLY A 55 -12.76 -12.16 -4.44
N SER A 56 -12.93 -10.88 -4.80
CA SER A 56 -12.51 -10.35 -6.11
C SER A 56 -11.01 -10.09 -6.27
N GLY A 57 -10.18 -10.46 -5.29
CA GLY A 57 -8.73 -10.29 -5.36
C GLY A 57 -8.15 -8.99 -4.76
N LYS A 58 -8.94 -8.12 -4.10
CA LYS A 58 -8.43 -6.87 -3.48
C LYS A 58 -7.17 -7.07 -2.62
N SER A 59 -7.23 -7.98 -1.64
CA SER A 59 -6.10 -8.28 -0.75
C SER A 59 -4.94 -8.93 -1.50
N TYR A 60 -5.24 -9.77 -2.50
CA TYR A 60 -4.22 -10.37 -3.36
C TYR A 60 -3.48 -9.29 -4.19
N THR A 61 -4.18 -8.30 -4.75
CA THR A 61 -3.54 -7.20 -5.48
C THR A 61 -2.68 -6.33 -4.56
N MET A 62 -3.21 -5.92 -3.40
CA MET A 62 -2.51 -4.99 -2.50
C MET A 62 -1.36 -5.66 -1.74
N MET A 63 -1.60 -6.81 -1.11
CA MET A 63 -0.62 -7.49 -0.26
C MET A 63 0.04 -8.69 -0.97
N GLY A 64 -0.72 -9.45 -1.74
CA GLY A 64 -0.23 -10.67 -2.39
C GLY A 64 -0.53 -11.94 -1.59
N SER A 65 0.14 -13.03 -1.96
CA SER A 65 0.04 -14.32 -1.28
C SER A 65 1.30 -15.16 -1.48
N GLY A 66 1.89 -15.67 -0.40
CA GLY A 66 3.13 -16.44 -0.43
C GLY A 66 4.23 -15.68 -1.17
N ASP A 67 4.82 -16.32 -2.19
CA ASP A 67 5.87 -15.72 -3.02
C ASP A 67 5.35 -14.66 -4.02
N ASN A 68 4.03 -14.58 -4.23
CA ASN A 68 3.41 -13.60 -5.11
C ASN A 68 3.12 -12.28 -4.39
N LYS A 69 4.18 -11.55 -4.03
CA LYS A 69 4.12 -10.21 -3.44
C LYS A 69 3.19 -9.29 -4.24
N GLY A 70 2.30 -8.55 -3.56
CA GLY A 70 1.43 -7.54 -4.15
C GLY A 70 2.08 -6.16 -4.25
N ILE A 71 1.26 -5.12 -4.42
CA ILE A 71 1.70 -3.73 -4.58
C ILE A 71 2.46 -3.22 -3.36
N ILE A 72 1.91 -3.36 -2.15
CA ILE A 72 2.48 -2.83 -0.90
C ILE A 72 3.89 -3.37 -0.65
N PRO A 73 4.13 -4.70 -0.59
CA PRO A 73 5.47 -5.21 -0.31
C PRO A 73 6.48 -4.85 -1.40
N ARG A 74 6.07 -4.80 -2.67
CA ARG A 74 6.94 -4.37 -3.78
C ARG A 74 7.29 -2.88 -3.69
N LEU A 75 6.32 -2.04 -3.32
CA LEU A 75 6.52 -0.61 -3.14
C LEU A 75 7.54 -0.38 -2.03
N CYS A 76 7.41 -1.06 -0.90
CA CYS A 76 8.38 -0.95 0.18
C CYS A 76 9.78 -1.45 -0.22
N ASP A 77 9.89 -2.59 -0.91
CA ASP A 77 11.19 -3.08 -1.42
C ASP A 77 11.85 -2.01 -2.34
N ASN A 78 11.11 -1.50 -3.32
CA ASN A 78 11.63 -0.51 -4.28
C ASN A 78 11.93 0.84 -3.62
N LEU A 79 11.13 1.26 -2.62
CA LEU A 79 11.36 2.48 -1.85
C LEU A 79 12.74 2.45 -1.18
N PHE A 80 13.05 1.37 -0.45
CA PHE A 80 14.33 1.25 0.23
C PHE A 80 15.49 1.06 -0.74
N ASP A 81 15.29 0.37 -1.87
CA ASP A 81 16.29 0.29 -2.94
C ASP A 81 16.61 1.66 -3.55
N MET A 82 15.60 2.52 -3.74
CA MET A 82 15.80 3.88 -4.25
C MET A 82 16.50 4.76 -3.22
N ILE A 83 16.10 4.70 -1.95
CA ILE A 83 16.78 5.41 -0.86
C ILE A 83 18.26 5.00 -0.79
N ALA A 84 18.56 3.71 -0.82
CA ALA A 84 19.93 3.21 -0.75
C ALA A 84 20.80 3.69 -1.93
N LYS A 85 20.21 3.89 -3.11
CA LYS A 85 20.90 4.38 -4.30
C LYS A 85 21.11 5.90 -4.32
N GLN A 86 20.20 6.67 -3.71
CA GLN A 86 20.19 8.14 -3.78
C GLN A 86 20.75 8.82 -2.53
N GLN A 87 20.77 8.12 -1.39
CA GLN A 87 21.26 8.67 -0.13
C GLN A 87 22.74 9.06 -0.23
N SER A 88 23.06 10.25 0.28
CA SER A 88 24.41 10.82 0.24
C SER A 88 24.68 11.67 1.49
N SER A 89 25.83 12.35 1.55
CA SER A 89 26.11 13.34 2.60
C SER A 89 25.17 14.54 2.56
N GLU A 90 24.58 14.84 1.40
CA GLU A 90 23.72 16.02 1.19
C GLU A 90 22.22 15.68 1.22
N LEU A 91 21.88 14.39 1.09
CA LEU A 91 20.50 13.92 0.98
C LEU A 91 20.25 12.74 1.91
N THR A 92 19.36 12.95 2.89
CA THR A 92 18.94 11.94 3.86
C THR A 92 17.43 11.73 3.77
N TYR A 93 17.00 10.49 4.04
CA TYR A 93 15.60 10.10 4.01
C TYR A 93 15.16 9.62 5.38
N LYS A 94 13.91 9.93 5.73
CA LYS A 94 13.22 9.37 6.90
C LYS A 94 11.95 8.69 6.40
N VAL A 95 11.75 7.44 6.77
CA VAL A 95 10.56 6.67 6.41
C VAL A 95 9.79 6.33 7.67
N GLU A 96 8.50 6.63 7.67
CA GLU A 96 7.56 6.33 8.76
C GLU A 96 6.38 5.55 8.19
N VAL A 97 5.89 4.57 8.94
CA VAL A 97 4.76 3.73 8.56
C VAL A 97 3.70 3.76 9.67
N SER A 98 2.45 3.88 9.24
CA SER A 98 1.25 3.66 10.06
C SER A 98 0.35 2.65 9.35
N TYR A 99 -0.29 1.75 10.10
CA TYR A 99 -1.22 0.76 9.54
C TYR A 99 -2.45 0.66 10.43
N MET A 100 -3.63 0.82 9.83
CA MET A 100 -4.88 0.88 10.58
C MET A 100 -6.00 0.15 9.84
N GLU A 101 -6.95 -0.35 10.61
CA GLU A 101 -8.22 -0.87 10.13
C GLU A 101 -9.34 0.11 10.48
N ILE A 102 -10.26 0.32 9.54
CA ILE A 102 -11.53 1.01 9.80
C ILE A 102 -12.62 -0.04 9.65
N TYR A 103 -13.28 -0.37 10.76
CA TYR A 103 -14.36 -1.34 10.79
C TYR A 103 -15.52 -0.82 11.63
N ASN A 104 -16.73 -0.77 11.03
CA ASN A 104 -17.93 -0.26 11.70
C ASN A 104 -17.73 1.13 12.32
N GLU A 105 -17.20 2.07 11.53
CA GLU A 105 -16.87 3.45 11.94
C GLU A 105 -15.88 3.56 13.11
N LYS A 106 -15.15 2.47 13.41
CA LYS A 106 -14.11 2.44 14.44
C LYS A 106 -12.76 2.27 13.80
N VAL A 107 -11.82 3.12 14.18
CA VAL A 107 -10.42 3.03 13.77
C VAL A 107 -9.65 2.20 14.78
N HIS A 108 -8.85 1.25 14.31
CA HIS A 108 -7.99 0.37 15.09
C HIS A 108 -6.56 0.45 14.58
N ASP A 109 -5.60 0.63 15.48
CA ASP A 109 -4.17 0.57 15.15
C ASP A 109 -3.74 -0.89 14.97
N LEU A 110 -3.28 -1.25 13.77
CA LEU A 110 -2.79 -2.60 13.49
C LEU A 110 -1.32 -2.79 13.89
N LEU A 111 -0.62 -1.70 14.24
CA LEU A 111 0.76 -1.73 14.68
C LEU A 111 0.89 -1.75 16.22
N ASP A 112 -0.20 -1.53 16.97
CA ASP A 112 -0.16 -1.60 18.43
C ASP A 112 0.08 -3.06 18.87
N PRO A 113 1.24 -3.38 19.50
CA PRO A 113 1.52 -4.74 19.95
C PRO A 113 0.61 -5.17 21.11
N LYS A 114 -0.06 -4.22 21.76
CA LYS A 114 -1.06 -4.53 22.78
C LYS A 114 -2.37 -4.79 22.04
N PRO A 115 -3.10 -5.86 22.37
CA PRO A 115 -4.46 -6.09 21.86
C PRO A 115 -5.47 -5.13 22.52
N ASN A 116 -5.16 -3.84 22.54
CA ASN A 116 -6.03 -2.80 23.06
C ASN A 116 -7.17 -2.61 22.06
N LYS A 117 -8.34 -3.13 22.41
CA LYS A 117 -9.58 -2.99 21.61
C LYS A 117 -10.17 -1.58 21.60
N GLN A 118 -9.45 -0.58 22.11
CA GLN A 118 -9.96 0.79 22.13
C GLN A 118 -9.87 1.38 20.74
N SER A 119 -11.01 1.86 20.24
CA SER A 119 -11.03 2.56 18.98
C SER A 119 -10.34 3.91 19.12
N LEU A 120 -9.47 4.22 18.17
CA LEU A 120 -8.83 5.52 18.05
C LEU A 120 -9.83 6.57 17.54
N LYS A 121 -9.64 7.82 17.96
CA LYS A 121 -10.53 8.92 17.59
C LYS A 121 -10.03 9.61 16.33
N VAL A 122 -10.92 9.82 15.37
CA VAL A 122 -10.67 10.72 14.26
C VAL A 122 -10.90 12.15 14.73
N ARG A 123 -9.93 13.03 14.47
CA ARG A 123 -9.96 14.46 14.79
C ARG A 123 -9.60 15.25 13.54
N GLU A 124 -9.83 16.56 13.57
CA GLU A 124 -9.51 17.46 12.46
C GLU A 124 -8.58 18.57 12.95
N HIS A 125 -7.48 18.78 12.22
CA HIS A 125 -6.55 19.87 12.44
C HIS A 125 -6.80 20.96 11.39
N ASN A 126 -6.89 22.23 11.83
CA ASN A 126 -7.26 23.38 10.99
C ASN A 126 -6.43 23.54 9.70
N VAL A 127 -5.21 23.00 9.66
CA VAL A 127 -4.30 23.11 8.51
C VAL A 127 -4.01 21.76 7.85
N LEU A 128 -4.02 20.66 8.61
CA LEU A 128 -3.57 19.34 8.13
C LEU A 128 -4.74 18.44 7.72
N GLY A 129 -5.98 18.84 8.05
CA GLY A 129 -7.18 18.06 7.80
C GLY A 129 -7.37 16.93 8.82
N PRO A 130 -8.10 15.87 8.45
CA PRO A 130 -8.43 14.78 9.35
C PRO A 130 -7.20 13.93 9.71
N TYR A 131 -7.10 13.53 10.97
CA TYR A 131 -6.05 12.64 11.48
C TYR A 131 -6.60 11.70 12.57
N VAL A 132 -5.88 10.62 12.82
CA VAL A 132 -6.23 9.64 13.85
C VAL A 132 -5.38 9.89 15.09
N ASP A 133 -6.04 10.28 16.18
CA ASP A 133 -5.40 10.57 17.46
C ASP A 133 -4.91 9.29 18.13
N GLY A 134 -3.60 9.22 18.39
CA GLY A 134 -2.94 8.07 19.00
C GLY A 134 -2.54 6.95 18.03
N LEU A 135 -2.65 7.15 16.71
CA LEU A 135 -2.18 6.18 15.72
C LEU A 135 -0.65 6.07 15.74
N SER A 136 -0.13 4.85 15.81
CA SER A 136 1.31 4.58 15.77
C SER A 136 1.92 5.03 14.45
N GLN A 137 3.02 5.77 14.54
CA GLN A 137 3.89 6.13 13.43
C GLN A 137 5.29 5.59 13.74
N LEU A 138 5.64 4.49 13.10
CA LEU A 138 6.89 3.78 13.37
C LEU A 138 7.93 4.16 12.33
N ALA A 139 9.09 4.64 12.80
CA ALA A 139 10.25 4.86 11.94
C ALA A 139 10.81 3.50 11.50
N VAL A 140 11.00 3.33 10.19
CA VAL A 140 11.48 2.08 9.58
C VAL A 140 12.71 2.34 8.74
N THR A 141 13.68 1.42 8.79
CA THR A 141 14.95 1.52 8.07
C THR A 141 15.12 0.44 7.00
N SER A 142 14.19 -0.52 6.91
CA SER A 142 14.17 -1.53 5.86
C SER A 142 12.77 -2.11 5.67
N TYR A 143 12.54 -2.76 4.51
CA TYR A 143 11.30 -3.49 4.26
C TYR A 143 11.06 -4.59 5.30
N GLN A 144 12.09 -5.29 5.76
CA GLN A 144 11.94 -6.36 6.75
C GLN A 144 11.32 -5.84 8.04
N VAL A 145 11.71 -4.64 8.48
CA VAL A 145 11.13 -3.99 9.65
C VAL A 145 9.67 -3.58 9.37
N ALA A 146 9.37 -3.04 8.18
CA ALA A 146 7.99 -2.71 7.81
C ALA A 146 7.09 -3.96 7.69
N ALA A 147 7.61 -5.05 7.12
CA ALA A 147 6.90 -6.31 6.89
C ALA A 147 6.59 -7.07 8.17
N LEU A 148 7.47 -6.99 9.18
CA LEU A 148 7.23 -7.53 10.52
C LEU A 148 5.93 -7.00 11.16
N PHE A 149 5.53 -5.79 10.79
CA PHE A 149 4.28 -5.20 11.28
C PHE A 149 3.08 -5.40 10.35
N MET A 150 3.27 -5.97 9.15
CA MET A 150 2.21 -6.23 8.17
C MET A 150 1.81 -7.72 8.11
N SER A 151 2.46 -8.57 8.91
CA SER A 151 2.16 -10.01 9.04
C SER A 151 1.16 -10.35 10.15
N VAL A 152 0.40 -9.37 10.64
CA VAL A 152 -0.63 -9.54 11.68
C VAL A 152 -1.94 -10.06 11.10
#